data_AF-A0A7W4VY86-F1
#
_entry.id   AF-A0A7W4VY86-F1
#
_cell.length_a   1.000
_cell.length_b   1.000
_cell.length_c   1.000
_cell.angle_alpha   90.00
_cell.angle_beta   90.00
_cell.angle_gamma   90.00
#
_symmetry.space_group_name_H-M   'P 1'
#
loop_
_entity.id
_entity.type
_entity.pdbx_description
1 polymer ?
#
loop_
_entity_poly.entity_id
_entity_poly.type
_entity_poly.pdbx_seq_one_letter_code
_entity_poly.pdbx_strand_id
1 'polypeptide(L)'
;MAEYAAADRAERGAILRWEGLYSSHIVEWRKAAETGATAALGPQEPRAPGPGGRAVAGTCGEGRGRTGPDEGRAGPGGKSTRALGDALREHGHAAAVAAVINPAVDDLAEHVGVKRACELLGRPRGSHYRAKRPRMHGPAPKRPTPPNALTAEEQAQVMGVLTSERFCDKSVAQTWATLLDEGTYLCSMSTMHRLLRAHGAAGERRRQATHPAKKKPELLATGPGQVWSWDITKLRGPQRGVWFQLYVVLDIFSRYVVAWTVQTVEDSQIATTMLEEAMGTHGIPEAIHADRGTSMTSKPVAQLLLDLGVDRSHSRPRVSNDNPYNEAAFKTLKYAPVFPEAFGSLADARAFCQAFFGYYNHEHRHSGIALHTPASVHHGTATDIRAQRQATLDAAHTAHPERFGNRRPQAPTLPKAAWINQPSPEALIQTA
;
A
#
# COMPACT_ATOMS: atom_id res chain seq x y z
N MET A 1 12.57 -16.12 -35.93
CA MET A 1 13.16 -17.47 -35.78
C MET A 1 14.52 -17.62 -36.49
N ALA A 2 14.68 -17.17 -37.74
CA ALA A 2 15.96 -17.24 -38.45
C ALA A 2 17.08 -16.37 -37.82
N GLU A 3 16.79 -15.13 -37.41
CA GLU A 3 17.75 -14.27 -36.70
C GLU A 3 18.17 -14.80 -35.32
N TYR A 4 17.23 -15.40 -34.57
CA TYR A 4 17.51 -15.99 -33.25
C TYR A 4 18.46 -17.19 -33.33
N ALA A 5 18.37 -17.99 -34.40
CA ALA A 5 19.25 -19.14 -34.60
C ALA A 5 20.68 -18.74 -34.98
N ALA A 6 20.85 -17.56 -35.59
CA ALA A 6 22.13 -17.04 -36.08
C ALA A 6 22.90 -16.16 -35.06
N ALA A 7 22.25 -15.61 -34.03
CA ALA A 7 22.86 -14.73 -33.04
C ALA A 7 23.68 -15.46 -31.95
N ASP A 8 24.59 -14.78 -31.25
CA ASP A 8 25.38 -15.34 -30.14
C ASP A 8 24.55 -15.53 -28.84
N ARG A 9 25.08 -16.22 -27.82
CA ARG A 9 24.34 -16.55 -26.57
C ARG A 9 23.94 -15.31 -25.75
N ALA A 10 24.72 -14.24 -25.78
CA ALA A 10 24.43 -12.98 -25.10
C ALA A 10 23.42 -12.12 -25.89
N GLU A 11 23.54 -12.10 -27.22
CA GLU A 11 22.68 -11.35 -28.14
C GLU A 11 21.28 -11.95 -28.28
N ARG A 12 21.15 -13.29 -28.21
CA ARG A 12 19.85 -13.98 -28.14
C ARG A 12 18.99 -13.48 -26.99
N GLY A 13 19.61 -13.13 -25.86
CA GLY A 13 18.91 -12.54 -24.73
C GLY A 13 18.37 -11.14 -25.02
N ALA A 14 19.08 -10.34 -25.84
CA ALA A 14 18.66 -9.01 -26.22
C ALA A 14 17.49 -9.05 -27.22
N ILE A 15 17.55 -9.95 -28.21
CA ILE A 15 16.49 -10.15 -29.21
C ILE A 15 15.18 -10.59 -28.53
N LEU A 16 15.24 -11.52 -27.57
CA LEU A 16 14.04 -11.97 -26.85
C LEU A 16 13.42 -10.88 -25.96
N ARG A 17 14.23 -9.99 -25.38
CA ARG A 17 13.73 -8.84 -24.59
C ARG A 17 13.07 -7.78 -25.46
N TRP A 18 13.55 -7.58 -26.69
CA TRP A 18 12.99 -6.61 -27.62
C TRP A 18 11.58 -7.00 -28.09
N GLU A 19 11.35 -8.31 -28.24
CA GLU A 19 10.03 -8.91 -28.52
C GLU A 19 9.17 -9.15 -27.26
N GLY A 20 9.58 -8.63 -26.10
CA GLY A 20 8.82 -8.72 -24.84
C GLY A 20 8.87 -10.07 -24.11
N LEU A 21 9.73 -11.00 -24.52
CA LEU A 21 9.88 -12.34 -23.94
C LEU A 21 11.07 -12.40 -22.98
N TYR A 22 10.78 -12.26 -21.68
CA TYR A 22 11.77 -12.37 -20.61
C TYR A 22 12.20 -13.82 -20.31
N SER A 23 13.39 -13.99 -19.73
CA SER A 23 13.95 -15.30 -19.36
C SER A 23 13.05 -16.13 -18.43
N SER A 24 12.20 -15.47 -17.64
CA SER A 24 11.15 -16.11 -16.85
C SER A 24 10.13 -16.85 -17.72
N HIS A 25 9.72 -16.28 -18.85
CA HIS A 25 8.80 -16.92 -19.79
C HIS A 25 9.41 -18.14 -20.48
N ILE A 26 10.73 -18.16 -20.70
CA ILE A 26 11.44 -19.31 -21.29
C ILE A 26 11.55 -20.46 -20.29
N VAL A 27 11.75 -20.14 -19.01
CA VAL A 27 11.76 -21.13 -17.92
C VAL A 27 10.38 -21.71 -17.69
N GLU A 28 9.33 -20.89 -17.75
CA GLU A 28 7.94 -21.35 -17.69
C GLU A 28 7.54 -22.15 -18.93
N TRP A 29 7.99 -21.75 -20.12
CA TRP A 29 7.76 -22.47 -21.37
C TRP A 29 8.47 -23.84 -21.38
N ARG A 30 9.71 -23.94 -20.90
CA ARG A 30 10.43 -25.21 -20.76
C ARG A 30 9.77 -26.13 -19.73
N LYS A 31 9.32 -25.58 -18.60
CA LYS A 31 8.51 -26.32 -17.62
C LYS A 31 7.20 -26.83 -18.22
N ALA A 32 6.49 -25.98 -18.96
CA ALA A 32 5.23 -26.34 -19.62
C ALA A 32 5.42 -27.41 -20.70
N ALA A 33 6.51 -27.33 -21.49
CA ALA A 33 6.88 -28.30 -22.50
C ALA A 33 7.31 -29.66 -21.91
N GLU A 34 8.07 -29.67 -20.81
CA GLU A 34 8.45 -30.89 -20.07
C GLU A 34 7.23 -31.58 -19.42
N THR A 35 6.18 -30.83 -19.08
CA THR A 35 4.92 -31.35 -18.54
C THR A 35 3.85 -31.68 -19.59
N GLY A 36 4.14 -31.53 -20.89
CA GLY A 36 3.21 -31.81 -21.99
C GLY A 36 2.03 -30.83 -22.11
N ALA A 37 2.12 -29.63 -21.51
CA ALA A 37 1.06 -28.63 -21.52
C ALA A 37 1.35 -27.53 -22.56
N THR A 38 0.82 -27.67 -23.78
CA THR A 38 1.05 -26.72 -24.89
C THR A 38 0.03 -25.58 -25.00
N ALA A 39 -0.87 -25.35 -24.02
CA ALA A 39 -2.03 -24.47 -24.21
C ALA A 39 -2.20 -23.33 -23.19
N ALA A 40 -1.12 -22.68 -22.74
CA ALA A 40 -1.25 -21.52 -21.84
C ALA A 40 -0.21 -20.41 -22.10
N LEU A 41 -0.11 -19.93 -23.35
CA LEU A 41 0.49 -18.63 -23.64
C LEU A 41 -0.38 -17.89 -24.66
N GLY A 42 -1.39 -17.18 -24.14
CA GLY A 42 -2.13 -16.12 -24.82
C GLY A 42 -2.13 -14.86 -23.95
N PRO A 43 -2.28 -13.65 -24.54
CA PRO A 43 -1.92 -12.39 -23.90
C PRO A 43 -2.73 -12.10 -22.63
N GLN A 44 -2.04 -11.79 -21.52
CA GLN A 44 -2.66 -11.15 -20.36
C GLN A 44 -2.65 -9.63 -20.53
N GLU A 45 -3.82 -9.09 -20.83
CA GLU A 45 -4.15 -7.67 -20.69
C GLU A 45 -4.48 -7.29 -19.23
N PRO A 46 -4.32 -6.01 -18.86
CA PRO A 46 -4.03 -5.57 -17.50
C PRO A 46 -5.26 -5.57 -16.60
N ARG A 47 -5.16 -6.22 -15.44
CA ARG A 47 -6.21 -6.13 -14.41
C ARG A 47 -6.06 -4.86 -13.58
N ALA A 48 -6.94 -3.94 -13.94
CA ALA A 48 -7.39 -2.77 -13.22
C ALA A 48 -7.96 -3.09 -11.81
N PRO A 49 -8.04 -2.07 -10.92
CA PRO A 49 -8.21 -2.20 -9.48
C PRO A 49 -9.68 -2.44 -9.05
N GLY A 50 -9.86 -3.18 -7.96
CA GLY A 50 -11.15 -3.39 -7.29
C GLY A 50 -11.07 -3.07 -5.79
N PRO A 51 -12.20 -2.88 -5.11
CA PRO A 51 -12.52 -1.62 -4.45
C PRO A 51 -12.29 -1.69 -2.93
N GLY A 52 -11.36 -0.87 -2.43
CA GLY A 52 -11.28 -0.50 -1.02
C GLY A 52 -11.75 0.93 -0.87
N GLY A 53 -12.94 1.13 -0.32
CA GLY A 53 -13.50 2.44 -0.02
C GLY A 53 -12.61 3.21 0.94
N ARG A 54 -11.78 4.09 0.39
CA ARG A 54 -11.05 5.13 1.10
C ARG A 54 -11.85 6.41 0.95
N ALA A 55 -12.34 6.94 2.06
CA ALA A 55 -12.84 8.30 2.14
C ALA A 55 -11.72 9.24 1.67
N VAL A 56 -12.03 10.11 0.71
CA VAL A 56 -11.14 11.18 0.28
C VAL A 56 -11.87 12.50 0.41
N ALA A 57 -11.40 13.28 1.37
CA ALA A 57 -11.51 14.72 1.40
C ALA A 57 -10.85 15.29 0.13
N GLY A 58 -11.65 15.90 -0.74
CA GLY A 58 -11.15 16.56 -1.93
C GLY A 58 -10.50 17.90 -1.59
N THR A 59 -9.18 17.97 -1.66
CA THR A 59 -8.39 19.18 -1.94
C THR A 59 -8.50 19.54 -3.44
N CYS A 60 -8.49 20.83 -3.81
CA CYS A 60 -8.59 21.30 -5.21
C CYS A 60 -7.22 21.77 -5.69
N GLY A 61 -6.88 21.45 -6.93
CA GLY A 61 -6.05 22.24 -7.83
C GLY A 61 -6.68 22.10 -9.23
N GLU A 62 -7.29 23.17 -9.74
CA GLU A 62 -6.78 24.00 -10.86
C GLU A 62 -6.65 23.25 -12.20
N GLY A 63 -7.69 23.40 -13.03
CA GLY A 63 -7.70 23.13 -14.47
C GLY A 63 -8.51 24.22 -15.16
N ARG A 64 -7.89 24.88 -16.15
CA ARG A 64 -8.30 26.15 -16.76
C ARG A 64 -9.61 26.05 -17.55
N GLY A 65 -10.51 27.01 -17.32
CA GLY A 65 -11.59 27.41 -18.21
C GLY A 65 -11.77 28.92 -18.09
N ARG A 66 -11.64 29.64 -19.21
CA ARG A 66 -11.83 31.09 -19.33
C ARG A 66 -13.27 31.47 -18.97
N THR A 67 -13.47 32.49 -18.12
CA THR A 67 -14.43 33.62 -18.31
C THR A 67 -14.50 34.55 -17.08
N GLY A 68 -14.26 35.85 -17.31
CA GLY A 68 -14.89 36.98 -16.59
C GLY A 68 -14.41 37.35 -15.17
N PRO A 69 -14.38 38.64 -14.80
CA PRO A 69 -14.08 39.07 -13.42
C PRO A 69 -15.31 38.85 -12.53
N ASP A 70 -15.14 38.21 -11.37
CA ASP A 70 -16.21 37.99 -10.39
C ASP A 70 -15.75 38.45 -9.00
N GLU A 71 -16.49 39.40 -8.44
CA GLU A 71 -16.23 40.09 -7.18
C GLU A 71 -16.78 39.25 -6.00
N GLY A 72 -15.92 38.50 -5.32
CA GLY A 72 -16.37 37.71 -4.16
C GLY A 72 -15.35 36.78 -3.51
N ARG A 73 -14.06 37.14 -3.45
CA ARG A 73 -12.99 36.27 -2.93
C ARG A 73 -12.51 36.70 -1.55
N ALA A 74 -12.62 35.81 -0.55
CA ALA A 74 -11.87 35.91 0.70
C ALA A 74 -10.70 34.90 0.67
N GLY A 75 -9.47 35.40 0.58
CA GLY A 75 -8.21 34.66 0.86
C GLY A 75 -7.60 33.78 -0.26
N PRO A 76 -6.26 33.65 -0.34
CA PRO A 76 -5.57 32.91 -1.39
C PRO A 76 -5.51 31.40 -1.06
N GLY A 77 -6.41 30.62 -1.66
CA GLY A 77 -6.34 29.14 -1.67
C GLY A 77 -7.65 28.39 -1.41
N GLY A 78 -8.76 29.08 -1.08
CA GLY A 78 -10.04 28.42 -0.81
C GLY A 78 -10.79 28.05 -2.09
N LYS A 79 -11.27 26.79 -2.19
CA LYS A 79 -12.42 26.45 -3.05
C LYS A 79 -13.59 27.36 -2.65
N SER A 80 -14.44 27.78 -3.58
CA SER A 80 -15.71 28.39 -3.18
C SER A 80 -16.49 27.42 -2.28
N THR A 81 -17.19 27.93 -1.28
CA THR A 81 -18.04 27.15 -0.36
C THR A 81 -19.03 26.26 -1.13
N ARG A 82 -19.52 26.75 -2.27
CA ARG A 82 -20.29 26.00 -3.27
C ARG A 82 -19.57 24.75 -3.77
N ALA A 83 -18.32 24.87 -4.25
CA ALA A 83 -17.54 23.75 -4.79
C ALA A 83 -17.16 22.70 -3.73
N LEU A 84 -17.00 23.11 -2.47
CA LEU A 84 -16.74 22.19 -1.36
C LEU A 84 -18.01 21.39 -0.98
N GLY A 85 -19.17 22.04 -0.97
CA GLY A 85 -20.46 21.41 -0.66
C GLY A 85 -20.91 20.39 -1.71
N ASP A 86 -20.58 20.60 -2.98
CA ASP A 86 -20.89 19.65 -4.05
C ASP A 86 -20.02 18.39 -3.98
N ALA A 87 -18.71 18.54 -3.79
CA ALA A 87 -17.78 17.41 -3.66
C ALA A 87 -18.11 16.50 -2.46
N LEU A 88 -18.47 17.08 -1.31
CA LEU A 88 -18.82 16.30 -0.12
C LEU A 88 -20.17 15.57 -0.27
N ARG A 89 -21.11 16.11 -1.05
CA ARG A 89 -22.38 15.43 -1.38
C ARG A 89 -22.14 14.21 -2.27
N GLU A 90 -21.24 14.31 -3.23
CA GLU A 90 -20.86 13.20 -4.14
C GLU A 90 -20.15 12.05 -3.41
N HIS A 91 -19.42 12.35 -2.33
CA HIS A 91 -18.74 11.34 -1.48
C HIS A 91 -19.63 10.71 -0.40
N GLY A 92 -20.96 10.84 -0.48
CA GLY A 92 -21.90 10.16 0.44
C GLY A 92 -22.12 10.87 1.78
N HIS A 93 -21.55 12.06 1.99
CA HIS A 93 -21.75 12.87 3.20
C HIS A 93 -22.95 13.82 3.09
N ALA A 94 -23.93 13.50 2.23
CA ALA A 94 -25.05 14.39 1.91
C ALA A 94 -25.86 14.83 3.14
N ALA A 95 -26.02 13.96 4.15
CA ALA A 95 -26.72 14.30 5.39
C ALA A 95 -25.94 15.30 6.27
N ALA A 96 -24.63 15.12 6.41
CA ALA A 96 -23.76 16.01 7.18
C ALA A 96 -23.62 17.38 6.50
N VAL A 97 -23.48 17.39 5.18
CA VAL A 97 -23.47 18.62 4.38
C VAL A 97 -24.81 19.36 4.50
N ALA A 98 -25.93 18.65 4.46
CA ALA A 98 -27.24 19.26 4.65
C ALA A 98 -27.43 19.83 6.07
N ALA A 99 -26.91 19.17 7.11
CA ALA A 99 -26.98 19.66 8.48
C ALA A 99 -26.24 20.99 8.71
N VAL A 100 -25.16 21.23 7.95
CA VAL A 100 -24.36 22.47 8.04
C VAL A 100 -24.88 23.56 7.08
N ILE A 101 -25.25 23.18 5.85
CA ILE A 101 -25.72 24.14 4.84
C ILE A 101 -27.14 24.63 5.17
N ASN A 102 -28.00 23.82 5.82
CA ASN A 102 -29.37 24.23 6.11
C ASN A 102 -29.45 25.46 7.04
N PRO A 103 -28.81 25.46 8.23
CA PRO A 103 -28.79 26.63 9.12
C PRO A 103 -28.03 27.79 8.51
N ALA A 104 -26.89 27.54 7.86
CA ALA A 104 -26.08 28.60 7.26
C ALA A 104 -26.80 29.38 6.14
N VAL A 105 -27.72 28.74 5.41
CA VAL A 105 -28.59 29.43 4.44
C VAL A 105 -29.60 30.33 5.15
N ASP A 106 -30.11 29.92 6.32
CA ASP A 106 -31.05 30.71 7.12
C ASP A 106 -30.36 31.95 7.71
N ASP A 107 -29.21 31.77 8.37
CA ASP A 107 -28.43 32.87 8.98
C ASP A 107 -27.99 33.90 7.93
N LEU A 108 -27.55 33.43 6.76
CA LEU A 108 -27.11 34.30 5.67
C LEU A 108 -28.30 34.96 4.97
N ALA A 109 -29.47 34.31 4.93
CA ALA A 109 -30.67 34.88 4.32
C ALA A 109 -31.19 36.12 5.06
N GLU A 110 -30.93 36.26 6.37
CA GLU A 110 -31.29 37.44 7.15
C GLU A 110 -30.56 38.70 6.68
N HIS A 111 -29.36 38.55 6.09
CA HIS A 111 -28.47 39.64 5.74
C HIS A 111 -28.46 39.98 4.25
N VAL A 112 -28.62 38.98 3.37
CA VAL A 112 -28.51 39.16 1.90
C VAL A 112 -29.73 38.66 1.13
N GLY A 113 -30.75 38.16 1.84
CA GLY A 113 -31.93 37.54 1.25
C GLY A 113 -31.70 36.09 0.79
N VAL A 114 -32.76 35.28 0.86
CA VAL A 114 -32.72 33.82 0.59
C VAL A 114 -32.12 33.47 -0.79
N LYS A 115 -32.40 34.29 -1.81
CA LYS A 115 -31.89 34.05 -3.17
C LYS A 115 -30.35 34.12 -3.19
N ARG A 116 -29.78 35.19 -2.62
CA ARG A 116 -28.33 35.40 -2.61
C ARG A 116 -27.63 34.43 -1.67
N ALA A 117 -28.24 34.11 -0.52
CA ALA A 117 -27.73 33.10 0.41
C ALA A 117 -27.66 31.70 -0.23
N CYS A 118 -28.71 31.27 -0.94
CA CYS A 118 -28.74 30.02 -1.70
C CYS A 118 -27.68 29.97 -2.81
N GLU A 119 -27.47 31.09 -3.52
CA GLU A 119 -26.42 31.19 -4.54
C GLU A 119 -25.04 31.03 -3.90
N LEU A 120 -24.71 31.79 -2.86
CA LEU A 120 -23.40 31.77 -2.21
C LEU A 120 -23.06 30.39 -1.62
N LEU A 121 -24.05 29.66 -1.12
CA LEU A 121 -23.88 28.35 -0.49
C LEU A 121 -24.11 27.16 -1.43
N GLY A 122 -24.33 27.40 -2.73
CA GLY A 122 -24.46 26.31 -3.71
C GLY A 122 -25.70 25.43 -3.52
N ARG A 123 -26.81 26.03 -3.09
CA ARG A 123 -28.06 25.31 -2.85
C ARG A 123 -29.17 25.77 -3.78
N PRO A 124 -29.85 24.85 -4.50
CA PRO A 124 -31.05 25.21 -5.25
C PRO A 124 -32.15 25.75 -4.31
N ARG A 125 -32.72 26.91 -4.64
CA ARG A 125 -33.79 27.56 -3.87
C ARG A 125 -34.95 26.60 -3.56
N GLY A 126 -35.35 25.78 -4.52
CA GLY A 126 -36.42 24.79 -4.35
C GLY A 126 -36.14 23.73 -3.27
N SER A 127 -34.88 23.37 -3.05
CA SER A 127 -34.47 22.41 -2.01
C SER A 127 -34.43 23.04 -0.61
N HIS A 128 -34.25 24.36 -0.51
CA HIS A 128 -34.35 25.10 0.74
C HIS A 128 -35.80 25.13 1.26
N TYR A 129 -36.74 25.54 0.41
CA TYR A 129 -38.16 25.54 0.78
C TYR A 129 -38.72 24.12 0.99
N ARG A 130 -38.27 23.11 0.24
CA ARG A 130 -38.67 21.71 0.47
C ARG A 130 -38.21 21.17 1.83
N ALA A 131 -37.04 21.58 2.32
CA ALA A 131 -36.54 21.15 3.63
C ALA A 131 -37.29 21.81 4.81
N LYS A 132 -37.86 23.00 4.58
CA LYS A 132 -38.73 23.71 5.54
C LYS A 132 -40.18 23.21 5.54
N ARG A 133 -40.58 22.40 4.54
CA ARG A 133 -41.90 21.77 4.58
C ARG A 133 -41.95 20.78 5.73
N PRO A 134 -43.00 20.80 6.57
CA PRO A 134 -43.14 19.83 7.65
C PRO A 134 -43.02 18.41 7.08
N ARG A 135 -42.29 17.54 7.79
CA ARG A 135 -42.17 16.13 7.40
C ARG A 135 -43.59 15.56 7.38
N MET A 136 -44.04 15.08 6.22
CA MET A 136 -45.28 14.31 6.16
C MET A 136 -45.09 13.10 7.08
N HIS A 137 -45.79 13.08 8.21
CA HIS A 137 -45.82 11.94 9.11
C HIS A 137 -46.68 10.86 8.46
N GLY A 138 -46.01 9.92 7.81
CA GLY A 138 -46.63 8.78 7.14
C GLY A 138 -45.55 7.87 6.54
N PRO A 139 -45.85 6.59 6.28
CA PRO A 139 -44.92 5.72 5.57
C PRO A 139 -44.59 6.36 4.23
N ALA A 140 -43.30 6.46 3.92
CA ALA A 140 -42.87 6.97 2.62
C ALA A 140 -43.60 6.17 1.52
N PRO A 141 -44.14 6.84 0.48
CA PRO A 141 -44.80 6.14 -0.61
C PRO A 141 -43.81 5.11 -1.18
N LYS A 142 -44.22 3.84 -1.22
CA LYS A 142 -43.41 2.77 -1.79
C LYS A 142 -43.09 3.18 -3.22
N ARG A 143 -41.79 3.29 -3.54
CA ARG A 143 -41.37 3.51 -4.92
C ARG A 143 -41.96 2.38 -5.78
N PRO A 144 -42.52 2.69 -6.96
CA PRO A 144 -43.03 1.64 -7.83
C PRO A 144 -41.89 0.67 -8.14
N THR A 145 -42.17 -0.62 -8.00
CA THR A 145 -41.24 -1.67 -8.42
C THR A 145 -40.98 -1.48 -9.91
N PRO A 146 -39.72 -1.49 -10.36
CA PRO A 146 -39.42 -1.29 -11.77
C PRO A 146 -40.03 -2.44 -12.60
N PRO A 147 -40.49 -2.17 -13.83
CA PRO A 147 -41.24 -3.13 -14.64
C PRO A 147 -40.42 -4.36 -15.06
N ASN A 148 -39.08 -4.31 -14.91
CA ASN A 148 -38.15 -5.40 -15.22
C ASN A 148 -37.75 -6.22 -13.98
N ALA A 149 -38.40 -6.01 -12.83
CA ALA A 149 -38.16 -6.83 -11.65
C ALA A 149 -38.80 -8.21 -11.83
N LEU A 150 -38.01 -9.26 -11.62
CA LEU A 150 -38.54 -10.63 -11.56
C LEU A 150 -39.56 -10.73 -10.44
N THR A 151 -40.69 -11.35 -10.74
CA THR A 151 -41.73 -11.75 -9.80
C THR A 151 -41.18 -12.76 -8.79
N ALA A 152 -41.89 -12.96 -7.68
CA ALA A 152 -41.49 -13.95 -6.67
C ALA A 152 -41.44 -15.38 -7.24
N GLU A 153 -42.34 -15.70 -8.17
CA GLU A 153 -42.41 -17.00 -8.85
C GLU A 153 -41.20 -17.22 -9.77
N GLU A 154 -40.83 -16.20 -10.57
CA GLU A 154 -39.63 -16.28 -11.42
C GLU A 154 -38.34 -16.36 -10.60
N GLN A 155 -38.26 -15.67 -9.45
CA GLN A 155 -37.13 -15.78 -8.54
C GLN A 155 -37.01 -17.19 -7.94
N ALA A 156 -38.15 -17.79 -7.55
CA ALA A 156 -38.19 -19.16 -7.04
C ALA A 156 -37.78 -20.17 -8.13
N GLN A 157 -38.22 -19.97 -9.37
CA GLN A 157 -37.83 -20.80 -10.52
C GLN A 157 -36.31 -20.73 -10.77
N VAL A 158 -35.74 -19.51 -10.80
CA VAL A 158 -34.29 -19.33 -10.95
C VAL A 158 -33.54 -20.01 -9.82
N MET A 159 -34.02 -19.90 -8.57
CA MET A 159 -33.36 -20.55 -7.44
C MET A 159 -33.45 -22.07 -7.53
N GLY A 160 -34.62 -22.62 -7.86
CA GLY A 160 -34.81 -24.06 -8.04
C GLY A 160 -33.89 -24.65 -9.11
N VAL A 161 -33.66 -23.93 -10.20
CA VAL A 161 -32.70 -24.34 -11.24
C VAL A 161 -31.26 -24.27 -10.72
N LEU A 162 -30.86 -23.18 -10.07
CA LEU A 162 -29.50 -23.02 -9.54
C LEU A 162 -29.16 -24.00 -8.41
N THR A 163 -30.16 -24.45 -7.64
CA THR A 163 -29.99 -25.43 -6.56
C THR A 163 -30.32 -26.86 -6.98
N SER A 164 -30.73 -27.09 -8.22
CA SER A 164 -31.02 -28.44 -8.74
C SER A 164 -29.77 -29.31 -8.73
N GLU A 165 -29.92 -30.63 -8.57
CA GLU A 165 -28.80 -31.59 -8.59
C GLU A 165 -27.91 -31.45 -9.84
N ARG A 166 -28.49 -31.01 -10.95
CA ARG A 166 -27.78 -30.79 -12.21
C ARG A 166 -26.82 -29.60 -12.18
N PHE A 167 -27.20 -28.53 -11.49
CA PHE A 167 -26.49 -27.23 -11.52
C PHE A 167 -25.92 -26.81 -10.17
N CYS A 168 -26.24 -27.53 -9.09
CA CYS A 168 -25.80 -27.23 -7.75
C CYS A 168 -24.27 -27.20 -7.64
N ASP A 169 -23.55 -27.95 -8.48
CA ASP A 169 -22.07 -28.00 -8.52
C ASP A 169 -21.42 -27.16 -9.63
N LYS A 170 -22.21 -26.47 -10.45
CA LYS A 170 -21.72 -25.68 -11.57
C LYS A 170 -21.62 -24.20 -11.21
N SER A 171 -20.72 -23.49 -11.88
CA SER A 171 -20.67 -22.04 -11.75
C SER A 171 -21.90 -21.39 -12.42
N VAL A 172 -22.32 -20.23 -11.93
CA VAL A 172 -23.43 -19.45 -12.54
C VAL A 172 -23.21 -19.22 -14.03
N ALA A 173 -21.97 -18.99 -14.46
CA ALA A 173 -21.62 -18.81 -15.87
C ALA A 173 -21.87 -20.09 -16.69
N GLN A 174 -21.49 -21.26 -16.17
CA GLN A 174 -21.75 -22.54 -16.83
C GLN A 174 -23.24 -22.87 -16.86
N THR A 175 -23.96 -22.69 -15.75
CA THR A 175 -25.41 -22.89 -15.69
C THR A 175 -26.13 -21.98 -16.68
N TRP A 176 -25.74 -20.71 -16.75
CA TRP A 176 -26.32 -19.75 -17.69
C TRP A 176 -26.05 -20.12 -19.15
N ALA A 177 -24.82 -20.53 -19.49
CA ALA A 177 -24.48 -20.98 -20.84
C ALA A 177 -25.24 -22.26 -21.24
N THR A 178 -25.29 -23.26 -20.36
CA THR A 178 -26.02 -24.51 -20.62
C THR A 178 -27.53 -24.27 -20.83
N LEU A 179 -28.15 -23.39 -20.04
CA LEU A 179 -29.56 -23.05 -20.23
C LEU A 179 -29.80 -22.33 -21.56
N LEU A 180 -28.88 -21.47 -21.99
CA LEU A 180 -28.96 -20.80 -23.28
C LEU A 180 -28.81 -21.76 -24.46
N ASP A 181 -27.86 -22.69 -24.38
CA ASP A 181 -27.68 -23.73 -25.40
C ASP A 181 -28.94 -24.61 -25.55
N GLU A 182 -29.73 -24.72 -24.47
CA GLU A 182 -31.03 -25.42 -24.41
C GLU A 182 -32.22 -24.53 -24.78
N GLY A 183 -31.98 -23.29 -25.23
CA GLY A 183 -33.03 -22.35 -25.63
C GLY A 183 -33.83 -21.77 -24.45
N THR A 184 -33.35 -21.92 -23.22
CA THR A 184 -34.03 -21.44 -22.01
C THR A 184 -33.30 -20.23 -21.43
N TYR A 185 -34.00 -19.09 -21.36
CA TYR A 185 -33.48 -17.89 -20.71
C TYR A 185 -34.32 -17.52 -19.49
N LEU A 186 -33.71 -17.53 -18.30
CA LEU A 186 -34.38 -17.17 -17.05
C LEU A 186 -34.11 -15.72 -16.63
N CYS A 187 -32.83 -15.35 -16.52
CA CYS A 187 -32.40 -13.98 -16.22
C CYS A 187 -30.90 -13.79 -16.48
N SER A 188 -30.40 -12.56 -16.29
CA SER A 188 -28.97 -12.26 -16.40
C SER A 188 -28.13 -12.95 -15.31
N MET A 189 -26.87 -13.26 -15.61
CA MET A 189 -25.91 -13.80 -14.64
C MET A 189 -25.78 -12.92 -13.37
N SER A 190 -25.83 -11.59 -13.53
CA SER A 190 -25.79 -10.65 -12.41
C SER A 190 -27.01 -10.79 -11.49
N THR A 191 -28.18 -11.07 -12.06
CA THR A 191 -29.41 -11.35 -11.31
C THR A 191 -29.32 -12.69 -10.58
N MET A 192 -28.80 -13.74 -11.23
CA MET A 192 -28.53 -15.04 -10.58
C MET A 192 -27.59 -14.90 -9.37
N HIS A 193 -26.46 -14.18 -9.53
CA HIS A 193 -25.54 -13.89 -8.42
C HIS A 193 -26.17 -13.05 -7.31
N ARG A 194 -27.08 -12.12 -7.65
CA ARG A 194 -27.83 -11.34 -6.64
C ARG A 194 -28.79 -12.23 -5.85
N LEU A 195 -29.51 -13.13 -6.51
CA LEU A 195 -30.42 -14.07 -5.87
C LEU A 195 -29.69 -15.07 -4.97
N LEU A 196 -28.58 -15.64 -5.43
CA LEU A 196 -27.76 -16.55 -4.61
C LEU A 196 -27.21 -15.87 -3.35
N ARG A 197 -26.75 -14.61 -3.47
CA ARG A 197 -26.30 -13.84 -2.29
C ARG A 197 -27.44 -13.53 -1.33
N ALA A 198 -28.61 -13.13 -1.85
CA ALA A 198 -29.79 -12.83 -1.03
C ALA A 198 -30.29 -14.05 -0.24
N HIS A 199 -30.12 -15.26 -0.78
CA HIS A 199 -30.52 -16.52 -0.14
C HIS A 199 -29.36 -17.23 0.59
N GLY A 200 -28.19 -16.60 0.72
CA GLY A 200 -27.03 -17.22 1.39
C GLY A 200 -26.42 -18.43 0.67
N ALA A 201 -26.83 -18.70 -0.57
CA ALA A 201 -26.37 -19.83 -1.39
C ALA A 201 -25.08 -19.53 -2.19
N ALA A 202 -24.54 -18.30 -2.06
CA ALA A 202 -23.24 -17.91 -2.60
C ALA A 202 -22.16 -17.96 -1.51
N GLY A 203 -21.61 -19.14 -1.24
CA GLY A 203 -20.54 -19.34 -0.27
C GLY A 203 -19.37 -20.16 -0.83
N GLU A 204 -18.18 -19.96 -0.28
CA GLU A 204 -17.03 -20.84 -0.51
C GLU A 204 -17.32 -22.21 0.10
N ARG A 205 -17.21 -23.28 -0.69
CA ARG A 205 -17.57 -24.65 -0.26
C ARG A 205 -16.50 -25.32 0.60
N ARG A 206 -15.26 -24.84 0.49
CA ARG A 206 -14.12 -25.39 1.22
C ARG A 206 -14.14 -24.87 2.65
N ARG A 207 -14.05 -25.79 3.61
CA ARG A 207 -13.88 -25.48 5.02
C ARG A 207 -12.47 -24.93 5.25
N GLN A 208 -12.28 -23.63 5.04
CA GLN A 208 -11.01 -22.99 5.37
C GLN A 208 -10.88 -22.87 6.89
N ALA A 209 -9.70 -23.20 7.41
CA ALA A 209 -9.39 -22.98 8.82
C ALA A 209 -9.50 -21.47 9.12
N THR A 210 -10.54 -21.09 9.85
CA THR A 210 -10.71 -19.71 10.30
C THR A 210 -9.88 -19.54 11.56
N HIS A 211 -8.71 -18.92 11.43
CA HIS A 211 -7.89 -18.59 12.59
C HIS A 211 -8.37 -17.26 13.18
N PRO A 212 -8.47 -17.13 14.52
CA PRO A 212 -8.77 -15.85 15.15
C PRO A 212 -7.71 -14.81 14.76
N ALA A 213 -8.15 -13.56 14.57
CA ALA A 213 -7.27 -12.45 14.24
C ALA A 213 -6.22 -12.27 15.36
N LYS A 214 -4.95 -12.53 15.05
CA LYS A 214 -3.85 -12.38 16.02
C LYS A 214 -3.51 -10.89 16.20
N LYS A 215 -3.14 -10.50 17.42
CA LYS A 215 -2.72 -9.14 17.79
C LYS A 215 -1.63 -8.66 16.82
N LYS A 216 -1.88 -7.55 16.13
CA LYS A 216 -0.90 -6.93 15.25
C LYS A 216 0.14 -6.23 16.14
N PRO A 217 1.44 -6.48 15.94
CA PRO A 217 2.45 -5.68 16.63
C PRO A 217 2.41 -4.27 16.04
N GLU A 218 2.14 -3.27 16.89
CA GLU A 218 2.17 -1.85 16.55
C GLU A 218 3.40 -1.27 17.23
N LEU A 219 4.43 -0.92 16.46
CA LEU A 219 5.62 -0.26 16.98
C LEU A 219 5.75 1.10 16.33
N LEU A 220 6.02 2.12 17.14
CA LEU A 220 6.21 3.50 16.71
C LEU A 220 7.61 3.94 17.12
N ALA A 221 8.35 4.52 16.17
CA ALA A 221 9.62 5.19 16.41
C ALA A 221 9.49 6.65 16.00
N THR A 222 9.76 7.56 16.94
CA THR A 222 9.78 9.01 16.74
C THR A 222 11.19 9.58 16.55
N GLY A 223 12.21 8.79 16.87
CA GLY A 223 13.61 9.14 16.69
C GLY A 223 14.51 7.91 16.43
N PRO A 224 15.79 8.14 16.09
CA PRO A 224 16.76 7.07 15.88
C PRO A 224 17.02 6.27 17.16
N GLY A 225 17.25 4.97 17.02
CA GLY A 225 17.67 4.11 18.13
C GLY A 225 16.52 3.55 18.97
N GLN A 226 15.28 4.03 18.79
CA GLN A 226 14.14 3.57 19.60
C GLN A 226 13.68 2.17 19.22
N VAL A 227 13.56 1.89 17.92
CA VAL A 227 13.05 0.60 17.44
C VAL A 227 13.95 0.07 16.36
N TRP A 228 14.50 -1.12 16.58
CA TRP A 228 15.26 -1.82 15.55
C TRP A 228 14.41 -2.91 14.94
N SER A 229 14.66 -3.18 13.66
CA SER A 229 14.17 -4.38 13.00
C SER A 229 15.37 -5.17 12.52
N TRP A 230 15.33 -6.49 12.68
CA TRP A 230 16.36 -7.36 12.12
C TRP A 230 15.76 -8.46 11.27
N ASP A 231 16.56 -9.01 10.37
CA ASP A 231 16.19 -10.13 9.50
C ASP A 231 17.44 -10.86 8.95
N ILE A 232 17.23 -12.07 8.42
CA ILE A 232 18.27 -12.92 7.86
C ILE A 232 17.95 -13.21 6.40
N THR A 233 18.91 -12.99 5.51
CA THR A 233 18.77 -13.30 4.10
C THR A 233 19.87 -14.22 3.58
N LYS A 234 19.53 -15.05 2.59
CA LYS A 234 20.47 -15.99 1.97
C LYS A 234 21.25 -15.33 0.83
N LEU A 235 22.56 -15.47 0.87
CA LEU A 235 23.50 -15.13 -0.20
C LEU A 235 23.98 -16.41 -0.88
N ARG A 236 24.08 -16.40 -2.21
CA ARG A 236 24.54 -17.57 -2.98
C ARG A 236 26.03 -17.78 -2.77
N GLY A 237 26.41 -18.97 -2.30
CA GLY A 237 27.81 -19.36 -2.20
C GLY A 237 28.40 -19.82 -3.54
N PRO A 238 29.65 -20.29 -3.55
CA PRO A 238 30.40 -20.58 -4.78
C PRO A 238 29.85 -21.79 -5.55
N GLN A 239 29.19 -22.70 -4.84
CA GLN A 239 28.67 -23.94 -5.40
C GLN A 239 27.16 -24.02 -5.21
N ARG A 240 26.49 -24.75 -6.10
CA ARG A 240 25.05 -25.00 -6.02
C ARG A 240 24.71 -25.68 -4.70
N GLY A 241 23.80 -25.07 -3.93
CA GLY A 241 23.37 -25.59 -2.63
C GLY A 241 24.16 -25.03 -1.44
N VAL A 242 25.27 -24.34 -1.67
CA VAL A 242 25.99 -23.60 -0.63
C VAL A 242 25.40 -22.20 -0.53
N TRP A 243 25.04 -21.79 0.69
CA TRP A 243 24.46 -20.49 0.97
C TRP A 243 25.14 -19.88 2.19
N PHE A 244 25.36 -18.58 2.16
CA PHE A 244 25.75 -17.81 3.34
C PHE A 244 24.52 -17.10 3.91
N GLN A 245 24.47 -16.96 5.23
CA GLN A 245 23.44 -16.26 5.97
C GLN A 245 23.94 -14.86 6.29
N LEU A 246 23.28 -13.85 5.75
CA LEU A 246 23.52 -12.44 6.07
C LEU A 246 22.47 -11.99 7.09
N TYR A 247 22.95 -11.67 8.28
CA TYR A 247 22.18 -11.07 9.36
C TYR A 247 22.28 -9.55 9.21
N VAL A 248 21.15 -8.85 9.33
CA VAL A 248 21.10 -7.39 9.31
C VAL A 248 20.18 -6.90 10.41
N VAL A 249 20.65 -5.92 11.17
CA VAL A 249 19.90 -5.16 12.16
C VAL A 249 19.85 -3.71 11.67
N LEU A 250 18.66 -3.15 11.60
CA LEU A 250 18.39 -1.85 11.02
C LEU A 250 17.50 -1.01 11.95
N ASP A 251 17.83 0.26 12.13
CA ASP A 251 17.00 1.22 12.84
C ASP A 251 15.83 1.70 11.96
N ILE A 252 14.59 1.54 12.44
CA ILE A 252 13.41 1.81 11.62
C ILE A 252 13.09 3.30 11.49
N PHE A 253 13.76 4.20 12.20
CA PHE A 253 13.54 5.62 12.00
C PHE A 253 14.50 6.15 10.95
N SER A 254 15.81 5.97 11.19
CA SER A 254 16.88 6.48 10.33
C SER A 254 17.19 5.63 9.10
N ARG A 255 16.69 4.39 9.03
CA ARG A 255 17.11 3.36 8.04
C ARG A 255 18.55 2.88 8.25
N TYR A 256 19.24 3.29 9.32
CA TYR A 256 20.65 2.98 9.50
C TYR A 256 20.84 1.51 9.84
N VAL A 257 21.75 0.83 9.14
CA VAL A 257 22.16 -0.53 9.48
C VAL A 257 23.10 -0.44 10.67
N VAL A 258 22.59 -0.81 11.85
CA VAL A 258 23.33 -0.74 13.13
C VAL A 258 24.32 -1.89 13.26
N ALA A 259 23.98 -3.07 12.72
CA ALA A 259 24.88 -4.22 12.73
C ALA A 259 24.53 -5.19 11.60
N TRP A 260 25.55 -5.92 11.13
CA TRP A 260 25.39 -6.99 10.16
C TRP A 260 26.52 -8.00 10.32
N THR A 261 26.28 -9.25 9.93
CA THR A 261 27.32 -10.28 9.86
C THR A 261 26.97 -11.33 8.82
N VAL A 262 27.99 -11.95 8.20
CA VAL A 262 27.81 -13.03 7.23
C VAL A 262 28.43 -14.31 7.78
N GLN A 263 27.63 -15.38 7.78
CA GLN A 263 28.00 -16.69 8.33
C GLN A 263 27.65 -17.83 7.38
N THR A 264 28.24 -19.00 7.60
CA THR A 264 27.96 -20.22 6.81
C THR A 264 26.69 -20.94 7.28
N VAL A 265 26.34 -20.79 8.56
CA VAL A 265 25.19 -21.43 9.18
C VAL A 265 24.33 -20.41 9.90
N GLU A 266 23.04 -20.72 10.01
CA GLU A 266 22.12 -19.95 10.84
C GLU A 266 22.25 -20.41 12.30
N ASP A 267 22.75 -19.55 13.19
CA ASP A 267 22.90 -19.82 14.63
C ASP A 267 22.39 -18.64 15.49
N SER A 268 21.61 -18.98 16.52
CA SER A 268 21.13 -18.06 17.56
C SER A 268 22.22 -17.41 18.40
N GLN A 269 23.35 -18.08 18.66
CA GLN A 269 24.45 -17.50 19.43
C GLN A 269 25.10 -16.35 18.67
N ILE A 270 25.26 -16.51 17.35
CA ILE A 270 25.79 -15.45 16.50
C ILE A 270 24.86 -14.23 16.48
N ALA A 271 23.55 -14.45 16.41
CA ALA A 271 22.58 -13.38 16.52
C ALA A 271 22.65 -12.65 17.87
N THR A 272 22.86 -13.41 18.96
CA THR A 272 22.96 -12.88 20.32
C THR A 272 24.19 -11.97 20.45
N THR A 273 25.37 -12.46 20.07
CA THR A 273 26.62 -11.67 20.11
C THR A 273 26.53 -10.42 19.24
N MET A 274 25.99 -10.54 18.01
CA MET A 274 25.83 -9.39 17.13
C MET A 274 24.91 -8.31 17.73
N LEU A 275 23.79 -8.71 18.35
CA LEU A 275 22.87 -7.77 19.00
C LEU A 275 23.50 -7.11 20.22
N GLU A 276 24.22 -7.87 21.04
CA GLU A 276 24.93 -7.36 22.22
C GLU A 276 26.00 -6.32 21.82
N GLU A 277 26.82 -6.61 20.81
CA GLU A 277 27.81 -5.67 20.27
C GLU A 277 27.15 -4.40 19.69
N ALA A 278 26.04 -4.57 18.97
CA ALA A 278 25.28 -3.46 18.39
C ALA A 278 24.73 -2.54 19.50
N MET A 279 24.17 -3.12 20.56
CA MET A 279 23.65 -2.39 21.71
C MET A 279 24.75 -1.69 22.51
N GLY A 280 25.91 -2.32 22.65
CA GLY A 280 27.08 -1.71 23.27
C GLY A 280 27.59 -0.47 22.51
N THR A 281 27.43 -0.45 21.19
CA THR A 281 27.92 0.64 20.33
C THR A 281 26.89 1.75 20.13
N HIS A 282 25.63 1.39 19.89
CA HIS A 282 24.56 2.31 19.48
C HIS A 282 23.56 2.63 20.60
N GLY A 283 23.72 2.02 21.77
CA GLY A 283 22.74 2.09 22.86
C GLY A 283 21.68 0.99 22.76
N ILE A 284 20.95 0.81 23.86
CA ILE A 284 19.90 -0.21 23.98
C ILE A 284 18.60 0.36 23.39
N PRO A 285 17.98 -0.29 22.39
CA PRO A 285 16.71 0.16 21.84
C PRO A 285 15.55 -0.15 22.79
N GLU A 286 14.44 0.58 22.65
CA GLU A 286 13.22 0.31 23.40
C GLU A 286 12.58 -1.01 22.94
N ALA A 287 12.58 -1.27 21.62
CA ALA A 287 12.01 -2.49 21.06
C ALA A 287 12.81 -3.05 19.87
N ILE A 288 12.75 -4.37 19.71
CA ILE A 288 13.26 -5.09 18.54
C ILE A 288 12.13 -5.86 17.86
N HIS A 289 11.97 -5.61 16.57
CA HIS A 289 11.09 -6.35 15.69
C HIS A 289 11.84 -7.36 14.84
N ALA A 290 11.24 -8.55 14.71
CA ALA A 290 11.86 -9.69 14.08
C ALA A 290 10.81 -10.52 13.33
N ASP A 291 11.26 -11.26 12.32
CA ASP A 291 10.46 -12.35 11.78
C ASP A 291 10.38 -13.55 12.73
N ARG A 292 9.52 -14.52 12.43
CA ARG A 292 9.37 -15.75 13.23
C ARG A 292 10.36 -16.87 12.85
N GLY A 293 11.52 -16.50 12.33
CA GLY A 293 12.60 -17.44 12.02
C GLY A 293 13.10 -18.20 13.25
N THR A 294 13.78 -19.32 13.02
CA THR A 294 14.33 -20.18 14.08
C THR A 294 15.31 -19.42 14.97
N SER A 295 16.23 -18.64 14.40
CA SER A 295 17.13 -17.79 15.19
C SER A 295 16.40 -16.71 15.98
N MET A 296 15.34 -16.16 15.39
CA MET A 296 14.62 -14.99 15.94
C MET A 296 13.67 -15.34 17.08
N THR A 297 13.27 -16.60 17.14
CA THR A 297 12.42 -17.16 18.20
C THR A 297 13.22 -17.98 19.21
N SER A 298 14.55 -18.01 19.07
CA SER A 298 15.46 -18.79 19.91
C SER A 298 15.50 -18.29 21.36
N LYS A 299 15.83 -19.21 22.29
CA LYS A 299 15.97 -18.89 23.72
C LYS A 299 17.12 -17.92 24.02
N PRO A 300 18.33 -18.03 23.43
CA PRO A 300 19.42 -17.11 23.73
C PRO A 300 19.08 -15.66 23.43
N VAL A 301 18.52 -15.40 22.23
CA VAL A 301 18.09 -14.04 21.85
C VAL A 301 16.96 -13.56 22.75
N ALA A 302 15.99 -14.43 23.07
CA ALA A 302 14.91 -14.06 23.98
C ALA A 302 15.41 -13.66 25.37
N GLN A 303 16.39 -14.39 25.91
CA GLN A 303 16.97 -14.13 27.21
C GLN A 303 17.75 -12.81 27.23
N LEU A 304 18.61 -12.59 26.22
CA LEU A 304 19.36 -11.33 26.09
C LEU A 304 18.43 -10.11 26.10
N LEU A 305 17.34 -10.15 25.31
CA LEU A 305 16.39 -9.03 25.25
C LEU A 305 15.67 -8.82 26.58
N LEU A 306 15.33 -9.90 27.30
CA LEU A 306 14.73 -9.80 28.62
C LEU A 306 15.70 -9.19 29.65
N ASP A 307 16.97 -9.63 29.64
CA ASP A 307 18.00 -9.16 30.57
C ASP A 307 18.31 -7.67 30.36
N LEU A 308 18.24 -7.20 29.12
CA LEU A 308 18.46 -5.80 28.74
C LEU A 308 17.19 -4.94 28.78
N GLY A 309 16.03 -5.52 29.13
CA GLY A 309 14.76 -4.80 29.21
C GLY A 309 14.21 -4.31 27.87
N VAL A 310 14.55 -4.98 26.77
CA VAL A 310 14.15 -4.64 25.40
C VAL A 310 12.85 -5.34 25.02
N ASP A 311 11.86 -4.57 24.56
CA ASP A 311 10.59 -5.14 24.14
C ASP A 311 10.73 -5.95 22.84
N ARG A 312 10.25 -7.19 22.87
CA ARG A 312 10.33 -8.10 21.72
C ARG A 312 9.03 -8.15 20.94
N SER A 313 9.13 -7.91 19.64
CA SER A 313 8.01 -7.94 18.70
C SER A 313 8.30 -8.90 17.54
N HIS A 314 7.28 -9.64 17.10
CA HIS A 314 7.41 -10.60 15.99
C HIS A 314 6.32 -10.45 14.94
N SER A 315 6.69 -10.54 13.65
CA SER A 315 5.76 -10.55 12.50
C SER A 315 4.68 -11.62 12.64
N ARG A 316 3.47 -11.34 12.15
CA ARG A 316 2.36 -12.31 12.25
C ARG A 316 2.72 -13.61 11.51
N PRO A 317 2.33 -14.79 12.04
CA PRO A 317 2.59 -16.05 11.36
C PRO A 317 2.04 -16.03 9.92
N ARG A 318 2.91 -16.36 8.95
CA ARG A 318 2.61 -16.40 7.50
C ARG A 318 2.29 -15.03 6.88
N VAL A 319 2.81 -13.94 7.44
CA VAL A 319 2.74 -12.59 6.88
C VAL A 319 4.17 -12.04 6.75
N SER A 320 4.78 -12.17 5.58
CA SER A 320 6.11 -11.62 5.28
C SER A 320 6.15 -10.10 5.37
N ASN A 321 5.05 -9.43 5.03
CA ASN A 321 4.96 -7.97 4.91
C ASN A 321 5.09 -7.18 6.24
N ASP A 322 5.25 -7.86 7.38
CA ASP A 322 5.33 -7.18 8.67
C ASP A 322 6.78 -6.67 8.98
N ASN A 323 7.78 -6.97 8.12
CA ASN A 323 9.14 -6.40 8.22
C ASN A 323 9.57 -5.56 6.98
N PRO A 324 8.83 -4.50 6.63
CA PRO A 324 9.02 -3.78 5.37
C PRO A 324 10.40 -3.10 5.23
N TYR A 325 11.06 -2.78 6.34
CA TYR A 325 12.31 -2.04 6.32
C TYR A 325 13.52 -2.92 5.95
N ASN A 326 13.62 -4.12 6.52
CA ASN A 326 14.65 -5.08 6.11
C ASN A 326 14.38 -5.61 4.71
N GLU A 327 13.12 -5.87 4.33
CA GLU A 327 12.77 -6.25 2.96
C GLU A 327 13.24 -5.20 1.94
N ALA A 328 13.01 -3.91 2.23
CA ALA A 328 13.48 -2.81 1.40
C ALA A 328 15.01 -2.75 1.34
N ALA A 329 15.71 -2.91 2.47
CA ALA A 329 17.17 -2.93 2.51
C ALA A 329 17.75 -4.10 1.68
N PHE A 330 17.19 -5.30 1.81
CA PHE A 330 17.60 -6.46 1.00
C PHE A 330 17.29 -6.29 -0.47
N LYS A 331 16.19 -5.61 -0.82
CA LYS A 331 15.92 -5.25 -2.20
C LYS A 331 17.00 -4.32 -2.73
N THR A 332 17.38 -3.27 -1.99
CA THR A 332 18.49 -2.38 -2.38
C THR A 332 19.80 -3.16 -2.57
N LEU A 333 20.11 -4.09 -1.66
CA LEU A 333 21.29 -4.96 -1.76
C LEU A 333 21.26 -5.83 -3.03
N LYS A 334 20.20 -6.60 -3.24
CA LYS A 334 20.13 -7.61 -4.30
C LYS A 334 19.90 -7.05 -5.71
N TYR A 335 19.37 -5.84 -5.80
CA TYR A 335 19.18 -5.14 -7.08
C TYR A 335 20.33 -4.18 -7.41
N ALA A 336 21.33 -4.05 -6.54
CA ALA A 336 22.52 -3.28 -6.84
C ALA A 336 23.24 -3.90 -8.07
N PRO A 337 23.66 -3.10 -9.08
CA PRO A 337 24.36 -3.63 -10.26
C PRO A 337 25.65 -4.40 -9.93
N VAL A 338 26.25 -4.09 -8.79
CA VAL A 338 27.47 -4.74 -8.28
C VAL A 338 27.19 -6.04 -7.53
N PHE A 339 25.92 -6.39 -7.28
CA PHE A 339 25.55 -7.61 -6.56
C PHE A 339 25.89 -8.85 -7.42
N PRO A 340 26.76 -9.75 -6.94
CA PRO A 340 27.22 -10.88 -7.74
C PRO A 340 26.15 -11.97 -7.86
N GLU A 341 26.21 -12.76 -8.93
CA GLU A 341 25.33 -13.93 -9.09
C GLU A 341 25.60 -15.01 -8.01
N ALA A 342 26.86 -15.13 -7.59
CA ALA A 342 27.34 -16.00 -6.52
C ALA A 342 28.64 -15.43 -5.91
N PHE A 343 28.84 -15.63 -4.61
CA PHE A 343 30.06 -15.26 -3.91
C PHE A 343 31.08 -16.40 -3.95
N GLY A 344 32.35 -16.09 -4.24
CA GLY A 344 33.43 -17.08 -4.33
C GLY A 344 33.79 -17.73 -3.00
N SER A 345 33.67 -16.96 -1.90
CA SER A 345 33.97 -17.41 -0.55
C SER A 345 33.21 -16.60 0.50
N LEU A 346 33.27 -17.05 1.76
CA LEU A 346 32.74 -16.28 2.89
C LEU A 346 33.43 -14.92 3.04
N ALA A 347 34.74 -14.87 2.77
CA ALA A 347 35.53 -13.65 2.83
C ALA A 347 35.07 -12.64 1.76
N ASP A 348 34.80 -13.11 0.54
CA ASP A 348 34.27 -12.26 -0.55
C ASP A 348 32.90 -11.68 -0.19
N ALA A 349 32.02 -12.52 0.39
CA ALA A 349 30.70 -12.06 0.84
C ALA A 349 30.80 -11.00 1.94
N ARG A 350 31.72 -11.17 2.90
CA ARG A 350 31.99 -10.19 3.96
C ARG A 350 32.56 -8.89 3.40
N ALA A 351 33.56 -8.96 2.53
CA ALA A 351 34.17 -7.78 1.90
C ALA A 351 33.14 -6.98 1.09
N PHE A 352 32.30 -7.67 0.31
CA PHE A 352 31.20 -7.04 -0.40
C PHE A 352 30.21 -6.35 0.55
N CYS A 353 29.76 -7.05 1.60
CA CYS A 353 28.82 -6.47 2.57
C CYS A 353 29.43 -5.28 3.30
N GLN A 354 30.72 -5.30 3.63
CA GLN A 354 31.41 -4.18 4.26
C GLN A 354 31.40 -2.94 3.37
N ALA A 355 31.77 -3.08 2.10
CA ALA A 355 31.71 -1.98 1.14
C ALA A 355 30.26 -1.50 0.92
N PHE A 356 29.32 -2.44 0.76
CA PHE A 356 27.92 -2.12 0.50
C PHE A 356 27.26 -1.38 1.67
N PHE A 357 27.41 -1.87 2.91
CA PHE A 357 26.79 -1.22 4.07
C PHE A 357 27.46 0.10 4.43
N GLY A 358 28.76 0.25 4.14
CA GLY A 358 29.43 1.55 4.18
C GLY A 358 28.77 2.55 3.21
N TYR A 359 28.62 2.17 1.94
CA TYR A 359 27.89 2.97 0.95
C TYR A 359 26.43 3.23 1.35
N TYR A 360 25.71 2.20 1.80
CA TYR A 360 24.30 2.29 2.18
C TYR A 360 24.09 3.31 3.31
N ASN A 361 24.90 3.25 4.36
CA ASN A 361 24.76 4.13 5.52
C ASN A 361 25.23 5.56 5.24
N HIS A 362 26.27 5.76 4.44
CA HIS A 362 26.95 7.06 4.34
C HIS A 362 26.74 7.80 3.02
N GLU A 363 26.35 7.11 1.94
CA GLU A 363 26.24 7.71 0.60
C GLU A 363 24.84 7.55 -0.01
N HIS A 364 24.19 6.40 0.20
CA HIS A 364 22.88 6.14 -0.37
C HIS A 364 21.80 7.10 0.18
N ARG A 365 21.02 7.70 -0.73
CA ARG A 365 19.99 8.69 -0.39
C ARG A 365 18.62 8.02 -0.42
N HIS A 366 17.95 8.01 0.73
CA HIS A 366 16.65 7.34 0.86
C HIS A 366 15.48 8.32 0.74
N SER A 367 14.58 8.05 -0.20
CA SER A 367 13.33 8.84 -0.35
C SER A 367 12.46 8.81 0.91
N GLY A 368 12.40 7.68 1.62
CA GLY A 368 11.64 7.51 2.86
C GLY A 368 12.13 8.34 4.05
N ILE A 369 13.33 8.93 3.96
CA ILE A 369 13.87 9.88 4.94
C ILE A 369 14.32 11.16 4.23
N ALA A 370 13.48 11.68 3.34
CA ALA A 370 13.66 12.99 2.72
C ALA A 370 14.99 13.14 1.94
N LEU A 371 15.45 12.06 1.30
CA LEU A 371 16.72 11.98 0.58
C LEU A 371 17.93 12.28 1.47
N HIS A 372 17.86 11.97 2.77
CA HIS A 372 19.03 11.93 3.64
C HIS A 372 19.73 10.58 3.53
N THR A 373 21.00 10.54 3.95
CA THR A 373 21.69 9.26 4.19
C THR A 373 21.27 8.73 5.55
N PRO A 374 21.24 7.40 5.75
CA PRO A 374 20.88 6.83 7.03
C PRO A 374 21.73 7.36 8.18
N ALA A 375 23.05 7.48 7.97
CA ALA A 375 23.98 8.02 8.97
C ALA A 375 23.63 9.45 9.36
N SER A 376 23.23 10.29 8.40
CA SER A 376 22.91 11.69 8.73
C SER A 376 21.67 11.83 9.62
N VAL A 377 20.70 10.93 9.47
CA VAL A 377 19.51 10.89 10.32
C VAL A 377 19.85 10.26 11.67
N HIS A 378 20.60 9.15 11.66
CA HIS A 378 20.98 8.42 12.87
C HIS A 378 21.82 9.26 13.83
N HIS A 379 22.79 10.02 13.30
CA HIS A 379 23.67 10.88 14.09
C HIS A 379 23.19 12.34 14.20
N GLY A 380 21.95 12.65 13.79
CA GLY A 380 21.32 13.96 14.02
C GLY A 380 21.77 15.13 13.12
N THR A 381 22.69 14.91 12.17
CA THR A 381 23.19 15.95 11.23
C THR A 381 22.19 16.33 10.12
N ALA A 382 21.07 15.61 10.01
CA ALA A 382 20.11 15.82 8.93
C ALA A 382 19.45 17.21 8.96
N THR A 383 19.30 17.84 10.13
CA THR A 383 18.77 19.21 10.25
C THR A 383 19.67 20.23 9.56
N ASP A 384 20.99 20.15 9.79
CA ASP A 384 21.97 21.05 9.20
C ASP A 384 22.06 20.87 7.68
N ILE A 385 22.07 19.61 7.22
CA ILE A 385 22.04 19.28 5.79
C ILE A 385 20.77 19.83 5.14
N ARG A 386 19.63 19.77 5.81
CA ARG A 386 18.37 20.33 5.29
C ARG A 386 18.44 21.86 5.23
N ALA A 387 18.99 22.52 6.25
CA ALA A 387 19.19 23.97 6.23
C ALA A 387 20.09 24.39 5.06
N GLN A 388 21.19 23.67 4.84
CA GLN A 388 22.08 23.89 3.69
C GLN A 388 21.35 23.71 2.36
N ARG A 389 20.55 22.64 2.22
CA ARG A 389 19.73 22.42 1.01
C ARG A 389 18.72 23.54 0.78
N GLN A 390 18.10 24.04 1.84
CA GLN A 390 17.16 25.17 1.73
C GLN A 390 17.87 26.43 1.24
N ALA A 391 19.06 26.75 1.76
CA ALA A 391 19.85 27.88 1.29
C ALA A 391 20.19 27.76 -0.21
N THR A 392 20.54 26.57 -0.69
CA THR A 392 20.75 26.33 -2.13
C THR A 392 19.49 26.55 -2.95
N LEU A 393 18.34 26.07 -2.49
CA LEU A 393 17.05 26.27 -3.17
C LEU A 393 16.65 27.75 -3.19
N ASP A 394 16.91 28.48 -2.12
CA ASP A 394 16.63 29.91 -2.00
C ASP A 394 17.51 30.74 -2.94
N ALA A 395 18.80 30.40 -3.03
CA ALA A 395 19.72 31.02 -3.98
C ALA A 395 19.27 30.75 -5.43
N ALA A 396 18.88 29.52 -5.76
CA ALA A 396 18.37 29.15 -7.08
C ALA A 396 17.06 29.90 -7.43
N HIS A 397 16.15 30.03 -6.46
CA HIS A 397 14.92 30.80 -6.62
C HIS A 397 15.19 32.29 -6.84
N THR A 398 16.18 32.85 -6.13
CA THR A 398 16.57 34.25 -6.28
C THR A 398 17.19 34.52 -7.66
N ALA A 399 18.02 33.60 -8.16
CA ALA A 399 18.67 33.72 -9.46
C ALA A 399 17.70 33.51 -10.64
N HIS A 400 16.72 32.61 -10.49
CA HIS A 400 15.82 32.18 -11.56
C HIS A 400 14.37 32.04 -11.10
N PRO A 401 13.70 33.13 -10.67
CA PRO A 401 12.33 33.07 -10.15
C PRO A 401 11.33 32.51 -11.19
N GLU A 402 11.57 32.73 -12.48
CA GLU A 402 10.74 32.24 -13.58
C GLU A 402 10.62 30.71 -13.62
N ARG A 403 11.59 29.97 -13.08
CA ARG A 403 11.57 28.49 -13.01
C ARG A 403 10.62 27.94 -11.96
N PHE A 404 10.23 28.76 -10.97
CA PHE A 404 9.47 28.32 -9.80
C PHE A 404 8.06 28.93 -9.74
N GLY A 405 7.74 29.86 -10.66
CA GLY A 405 6.44 30.55 -10.69
C GLY A 405 6.21 31.31 -9.39
N ASN A 406 5.03 31.15 -8.78
CA ASN A 406 4.65 31.86 -7.56
C ASN A 406 5.02 31.11 -6.25
N ARG A 407 5.83 30.05 -6.32
CA ARG A 407 6.12 29.17 -5.17
C ARG A 407 7.61 29.12 -4.88
N ARG A 408 7.99 29.46 -3.65
CA ARG A 408 9.36 29.25 -3.17
C ARG A 408 9.62 27.74 -2.99
N PRO A 409 10.69 27.18 -3.58
CA PRO A 409 11.05 25.79 -3.39
C PRO A 409 11.40 25.50 -1.92
N GLN A 410 11.03 24.31 -1.43
CA GLN A 410 11.25 23.88 -0.06
C GLN A 410 12.04 22.57 -0.04
N ALA A 411 13.04 22.50 0.83
CA ALA A 411 13.79 21.28 1.06
C ALA A 411 12.87 20.23 1.71
N PRO A 412 12.92 18.97 1.23
CA PRO A 412 12.13 17.87 1.80
C PRO A 412 12.25 17.79 3.33
N THR A 413 11.14 17.53 3.99
CA THR A 413 11.08 17.40 5.47
C THR A 413 11.20 15.95 5.88
N LEU A 414 11.98 15.68 6.93
CA LEU A 414 12.07 14.36 7.52
C LEU A 414 10.70 13.88 8.04
N PRO A 415 10.46 12.55 8.01
CA PRO A 415 9.27 11.99 8.66
C PRO A 415 9.32 12.27 10.17
N LYS A 416 8.15 12.56 10.76
CA LYS A 416 8.02 12.73 12.22
C LYS A 416 8.07 11.40 12.98
N ALA A 417 7.70 10.32 12.31
CA ALA A 417 7.68 8.98 12.88
C ALA A 417 7.82 7.92 11.80
N ALA A 418 8.24 6.74 12.22
CA ALA A 418 8.23 5.50 11.47
C ALA A 418 7.52 4.41 12.29
N TRP A 419 6.97 3.40 11.63
CA TRP A 419 6.18 2.39 12.33
C TRP A 419 6.24 1.02 11.67
N ILE A 420 6.06 -0.01 12.50
CA ILE A 420 5.77 -1.36 12.06
C ILE A 420 4.30 -1.62 12.38
N ASN A 421 3.48 -1.77 11.32
CA ASN A 421 2.02 -1.65 11.33
C ASN A 421 1.53 -0.34 11.96
N GLN A 422 0.93 0.52 11.13
CA GLN A 422 0.50 1.84 11.60
C GLN A 422 -0.53 1.70 12.74
N PRO A 423 -0.27 2.28 13.93
CA PRO A 423 -1.26 2.31 15.00
C PRO A 423 -2.51 3.05 14.54
N SER A 424 -3.67 2.69 15.10
CA SER A 424 -4.90 3.43 14.81
C SER A 424 -4.74 4.91 15.22
N PRO A 425 -5.47 5.86 14.58
CA PRO A 425 -5.43 7.26 14.98
C PRO A 425 -5.75 7.50 16.47
N GLU A 426 -6.57 6.64 17.07
CA GLU A 426 -6.91 6.66 18.50
C GLU A 426 -5.72 6.28 19.39
N ALA A 427 -4.90 5.30 18.96
CA ALA A 427 -3.71 4.88 19.69
C ALA A 427 -2.60 5.95 19.65
N LEU A 428 -2.43 6.64 18.51
CA LEU A 428 -1.45 7.72 18.35
C LEU A 428 -1.71 8.93 19.26
N ILE A 429 -2.97 9.19 19.63
CA ILE A 429 -3.35 10.29 20.54
C ILE A 429 -3.01 9.95 22.00
N GLN A 430 -2.98 8.66 22.36
CA GLN A 430 -2.63 8.22 23.72
C GLN A 430 -1.13 8.16 23.99
N THR A 431 -0.30 8.16 22.93
CA THR A 431 1.17 8.09 23.01
C THR A 431 1.89 9.41 22.77
N ALA A 432 1.17 10.48 22.41
CA ALA A 432 1.68 11.83 22.24
C ALA A 432 1.38 12.67 23.49
#